data_AF-A0A7S0B1E7-F1
#
_entry.id   AF-A0A7S0B1E7-F1
#
_cell.length_a   1.000
_cell.length_b   1.000
_cell.length_c   1.000
_cell.angle_alpha   90.00
_cell.angle_beta   90.00
_cell.angle_gamma   90.00
#
_symmetry.space_group_name_H-M   'P 1'
#
loop_
_entity.id
_entity.type
_entity.pdbx_description
1 polymer ?
#
loop_
_entity_poly.entity_id
_entity_poly.type
_entity_poly.pdbx_seq_one_letter_code
_entity_poly.pdbx_strand_id
1 'polypeptide(L)'
;MALARLRQLVALAEGWPEDASIVVRVPGTARDLEEDAVAHYALRCAVCRDRAISGWFLAGEVALLKRRWEALRPEEQQQAVESVGFRHSADNSASHSADCRCVELPFTEVPPQLLAQRRVVLRRGVARVPVGEVGALVAYWFE
;
A
#
# COMPACT_ATOMS: atom_id res chain seq x y z
N MET A 1 -6.42 -7.51 20.21
CA MET A 1 -6.16 -6.08 19.90
C MET A 1 -7.23 -5.43 19.02
N ALA A 2 -8.01 -6.19 18.25
CA ALA A 2 -9.21 -5.69 17.55
C ALA A 2 -10.16 -4.89 18.47
N LEU A 3 -10.32 -5.31 19.73
CA LEU A 3 -11.09 -4.61 20.77
C LEU A 3 -10.55 -3.22 21.14
N ALA A 4 -9.24 -2.97 21.01
CA ALA A 4 -8.68 -1.65 21.28
C ALA A 4 -9.03 -0.69 20.14
N ARG A 5 -8.90 -1.14 18.88
CA ARG A 5 -9.36 -0.41 17.68
C ARG A 5 -10.88 -0.19 17.75
N LEU A 6 -11.67 -1.23 18.05
CA LEU A 6 -13.13 -1.15 18.23
C LEU A 6 -13.55 -0.23 19.38
N ARG A 7 -12.87 -0.26 20.54
CA ARG A 7 -13.15 0.67 21.66
C ARG A 7 -12.78 2.11 21.32
N GLN A 8 -11.69 2.33 20.59
CA GLN A 8 -11.34 3.65 20.07
C GLN A 8 -12.44 4.14 19.11
N LEU A 9 -12.93 3.26 18.23
CA LEU A 9 -13.96 3.59 17.22
C LEU A 9 -15.37 3.80 17.79
N VAL A 10 -15.74 3.06 18.84
CA VAL A 10 -17.00 3.29 19.57
C VAL A 10 -16.94 4.60 20.37
N ALA A 11 -15.78 4.97 20.90
CA ALA A 11 -15.59 6.29 21.53
C ALA A 11 -15.59 7.45 20.51
N LEU A 12 -15.20 7.18 19.26
CA LEU A 12 -15.14 8.15 18.17
C LEU A 12 -16.50 8.46 17.52
N ALA A 13 -17.54 7.69 17.81
CA ALA A 13 -18.91 7.97 17.36
C ALA A 13 -19.57 9.15 18.12
N GLU A 14 -19.02 9.59 19.26
CA GLU A 14 -19.58 10.67 20.09
C GLU A 14 -18.72 11.95 20.16
N GLY A 15 -17.53 11.98 19.56
CA GLY A 15 -16.67 13.17 19.55
C GLY A 15 -15.27 12.85 19.05
N TRP A 16 -14.94 13.33 17.86
CA TRP A 16 -13.68 13.00 17.18
C TRP A 16 -12.58 14.01 17.57
N PRO A 17 -11.43 13.59 18.14
CA PRO A 17 -10.27 14.45 18.26
C PRO A 17 -9.51 14.46 16.93
N GLU A 18 -9.29 15.65 16.37
CA GLU A 18 -8.52 15.89 15.14
C GLU A 18 -7.07 15.35 15.21
N ASP A 19 -6.61 14.96 16.41
CA ASP A 19 -5.25 14.53 16.71
C ASP A 19 -5.07 13.00 16.86
N ALA A 20 -6.04 12.19 16.42
CA ALA A 20 -5.94 10.73 16.50
C ALA A 20 -4.80 10.19 15.61
N SER A 21 -3.63 9.95 16.22
CA SER A 21 -2.48 9.36 15.54
C SER A 21 -2.68 7.86 15.25
N ILE A 22 -2.52 7.47 13.99
CA ILE A 22 -2.53 6.07 13.57
C ILE A 22 -1.23 5.42 14.06
N VAL A 23 -1.32 4.58 15.08
CA VAL A 23 -0.17 3.79 15.56
C VAL A 23 0.16 2.73 14.53
N VAL A 24 1.27 2.89 13.82
CA VAL A 24 1.77 1.92 12.85
C VAL A 24 2.41 0.76 13.62
N ARG A 25 1.82 -0.43 13.51
CA ARG A 25 2.47 -1.69 13.88
C ARG A 25 2.64 -2.54 12.64
N VAL A 26 3.85 -3.10 12.49
CA VAL A 26 4.10 -4.19 11.55
C VAL A 26 3.56 -5.47 12.21
N PRO A 27 2.56 -6.13 11.61
CA PRO A 27 2.01 -7.36 12.17
C PRO A 27 3.10 -8.45 12.16
N GLY A 28 3.39 -9.02 13.33
CA GLY A 28 4.46 -10.01 13.51
C GLY A 28 3.97 -11.46 13.55
N THR A 29 2.67 -11.67 13.74
CA THR A 29 2.06 -13.01 13.82
C THR A 29 0.87 -13.16 12.88
N ALA A 30 0.55 -14.40 12.49
CA ALA A 30 -0.63 -14.70 11.67
C ALA A 30 -1.94 -14.23 12.31
N ARG A 31 -2.02 -14.29 13.64
CA ARG A 31 -3.17 -13.78 14.41
C ARG A 31 -3.30 -12.26 14.32
N ASP A 32 -2.18 -11.54 14.35
CA ASP A 32 -2.21 -10.07 14.19
C ASP A 32 -2.72 -9.68 12.80
N LEU A 33 -2.35 -10.44 11.76
CA LEU A 33 -2.85 -10.25 10.40
C LEU A 33 -4.36 -10.52 10.30
N GLU A 34 -4.85 -11.59 10.92
CA GLU A 34 -6.28 -11.92 10.95
C GLU A 34 -7.09 -10.86 11.70
N GLU A 35 -6.63 -10.41 12.86
CA GLU A 35 -7.28 -9.34 13.63
C GLU A 35 -7.29 -8.00 12.86
N ASP A 36 -6.20 -7.68 12.14
CA ASP A 36 -6.11 -6.48 11.29
C ASP A 36 -7.08 -6.57 10.11
N ALA A 37 -7.17 -7.73 9.45
CA ALA A 37 -8.12 -7.98 8.37
C ALA A 37 -9.58 -7.84 8.83
N VAL A 38 -9.95 -8.47 9.96
CA VAL A 38 -11.30 -8.36 10.53
C VAL A 38 -11.62 -6.91 10.90
N ALA A 39 -10.67 -6.19 11.52
CA ALA A 39 -10.85 -4.78 11.87
C ALA A 39 -11.04 -3.90 10.63
N HIS A 40 -10.27 -4.10 9.57
CA HIS A 40 -10.40 -3.38 8.30
C HIS A 40 -11.81 -3.54 7.70
N TYR A 41 -12.30 -4.77 7.60
CA TYR A 41 -13.64 -5.02 7.04
C TYR A 41 -14.77 -4.50 7.94
N ALA A 42 -14.67 -4.67 9.26
CA ALA A 42 -15.64 -4.13 10.20
C ALA A 42 -15.73 -2.59 10.11
N LEU A 43 -14.57 -1.94 9.99
CA LEU A 43 -14.46 -0.49 9.80
C LEU A 43 -15.09 -0.01 8.50
N ARG A 44 -14.81 -0.69 7.39
CA ARG A 44 -15.45 -0.40 6.10
C ARG A 44 -16.97 -0.42 6.20
N CYS A 45 -17.55 -1.38 6.92
CA CYS A 45 -18.99 -1.45 7.15
C CYS A 45 -19.52 -0.27 7.98
N ALA A 46 -18.74 0.26 8.93
CA ALA A 46 -19.13 1.38 9.76
C ALA A 46 -19.05 2.73 9.04
N VAL A 47 -18.00 2.94 8.23
CA VAL A 47 -17.71 4.24 7.58
C VAL A 47 -18.32 4.39 6.19
N CYS A 48 -18.95 3.35 5.63
CA CYS A 48 -19.43 3.35 4.24
C CYS A 48 -20.57 4.35 3.93
N ARG A 49 -21.26 4.86 4.96
CA ARG A 49 -22.44 5.73 4.77
C ARG A 49 -22.10 7.21 4.61
N ASP A 50 -20.95 7.65 5.09
CA ASP A 50 -20.52 9.05 5.04
C ASP A 50 -19.26 9.18 4.17
N ARG A 51 -19.37 9.97 3.09
CA ARG A 51 -18.26 10.21 2.16
C ARG A 51 -17.06 10.86 2.84
N ALA A 52 -17.28 11.79 3.79
CA ALA A 52 -16.20 12.47 4.50
C ALA A 52 -15.44 11.49 5.41
N ILE A 53 -16.16 10.67 6.18
CA ILE A 53 -15.56 9.67 7.07
C ILE A 53 -14.88 8.56 6.25
N SER A 54 -15.48 8.13 5.15
CA SER A 54 -14.88 7.13 4.25
C SER A 54 -13.59 7.64 3.61
N GLY A 55 -13.53 8.92 3.23
CA GLY A 55 -12.33 9.55 2.68
C GLY A 55 -11.21 9.66 3.72
N TRP A 56 -11.54 10.05 4.94
CA TRP A 56 -10.59 10.05 6.07
C TRP A 56 -10.05 8.64 6.35
N PHE A 57 -10.93 7.63 6.40
CA PHE A 57 -10.54 6.24 6.63
C PHE A 57 -9.62 5.74 5.52
N LEU A 58 -9.96 6.01 4.26
CA LEU A 58 -9.16 5.61 3.10
C LEU A 58 -7.78 6.26 3.13
N ALA A 59 -7.70 7.56 3.41
CA ALA A 59 -6.43 8.28 3.55
C ALA A 59 -5.56 7.69 4.68
N GLY A 60 -6.18 7.33 5.81
CA GLY A 60 -5.51 6.66 6.93
C GLY A 60 -4.98 5.27 6.56
N GLU A 61 -5.77 4.46 5.87
CA GLU A 61 -5.37 3.12 5.42
C GLU A 61 -4.25 3.18 4.36
N VAL A 62 -4.32 4.12 3.41
CA VAL A 62 -3.23 4.37 2.44
C VAL A 62 -1.95 4.78 3.16
N ALA A 63 -2.02 5.65 4.16
CA ALA A 63 -0.86 6.06 4.94
C ALA A 63 -0.27 4.88 5.74
N LEU A 64 -1.11 4.05 6.35
CA LEU A 64 -0.69 2.85 7.07
C LEU A 64 -0.01 1.85 6.12
N LEU A 65 -0.56 1.65 4.93
CA LEU A 65 -0.01 0.78 3.89
C LEU A 65 1.38 1.27 3.44
N LYS A 66 1.53 2.56 3.14
CA LYS A 66 2.84 3.16 2.78
C LYS A 66 3.87 2.95 3.88
N ARG A 67 3.51 3.22 5.13
CA ARG A 67 4.41 3.05 6.28
C ARG A 67 4.83 1.59 6.48
N ARG A 68 3.90 0.65 6.33
CA ARG A 68 4.20 -0.79 6.40
C ARG A 68 5.10 -1.20 5.24
N TRP A 69 4.85 -0.70 4.03
CA TRP A 69 5.69 -0.95 2.85
C TRP A 69 7.13 -0.47 3.06
N GLU A 70 7.30 0.78 3.53
CA GLU A 70 8.61 1.38 3.83
C GLU A 70 9.37 0.63 4.93
N ALA A 71 8.66 -0.01 5.87
CA ALA A 71 9.28 -0.79 6.94
C ALA A 71 9.74 -2.20 6.51
N LEU A 72 9.26 -2.71 5.37
CA LEU A 72 9.66 -4.02 4.85
C LEU A 72 11.06 -3.96 4.24
N ARG A 73 11.80 -5.06 4.36
CA ARG A 73 13.07 -5.21 3.64
C ARG A 73 12.80 -5.33 2.13
N PRO A 74 13.75 -4.93 1.28
CA PRO A 74 13.57 -5.03 -0.16
C PRO A 74 13.24 -6.44 -0.68
N GLU A 75 13.77 -7.48 -0.03
CA GLU A 75 13.44 -8.89 -0.32
C GLU A 75 11.97 -9.22 -0.01
N GLU A 76 11.45 -8.73 1.11
CA GLU A 76 10.06 -8.92 1.53
C GLU A 76 9.10 -8.13 0.64
N GLN A 77 9.50 -6.92 0.21
CA GLN A 77 8.78 -6.15 -0.79
C GLN A 77 8.66 -6.92 -2.10
N GLN A 78 9.76 -7.53 -2.56
CA GLN A 78 9.75 -8.35 -3.76
C GLN A 78 8.84 -9.57 -3.62
N GLN A 79 8.94 -10.31 -2.52
CA GLN A 79 8.08 -11.46 -2.28
C GLN A 79 6.59 -11.07 -2.21
N ALA A 80 6.28 -9.90 -1.63
CA ALA A 80 4.92 -9.36 -1.61
C ALA A 80 4.42 -9.04 -3.02
N VAL A 81 5.23 -8.37 -3.85
CA VAL A 81 4.91 -8.12 -5.26
C VAL A 81 4.66 -9.44 -6.02
N GLU A 82 5.53 -10.44 -5.85
CA GLU A 82 5.41 -11.75 -6.50
C GLU A 82 4.11 -12.46 -6.10
N SER A 83 3.74 -12.41 -4.82
CA SER A 83 2.50 -13.03 -4.32
C SER A 83 1.23 -12.45 -4.93
N VAL A 84 1.27 -11.19 -5.37
CA VAL A 84 0.14 -10.50 -6.01
C VAL A 84 0.08 -10.79 -7.52
N GLY A 85 1.09 -11.48 -8.06
CA GLY A 85 1.13 -11.93 -9.45
C GLY A 85 1.76 -10.94 -10.43
N PHE A 86 2.47 -9.93 -9.92
CA PHE A 86 3.25 -9.03 -10.76
C PHE A 86 4.47 -9.75 -11.37
N ARG A 87 4.77 -9.45 -12.64
CA ARG A 87 5.91 -10.04 -13.34
C ARG A 87 7.18 -9.23 -13.06
N HIS A 88 8.22 -9.91 -12.59
CA HIS A 88 9.56 -9.34 -12.53
C HIS A 88 10.27 -9.45 -13.88
N SER A 89 10.84 -8.34 -14.32
CA SER A 89 11.76 -8.34 -15.46
C SER A 89 13.14 -8.75 -14.98
N ALA A 90 13.42 -10.05 -14.99
CA ALA A 90 14.79 -10.54 -14.95
C ALA A 90 15.41 -10.46 -16.36
N ASP A 91 15.36 -9.28 -16.99
CA ASP A 91 16.01 -9.10 -18.28
C ASP A 91 17.53 -9.11 -18.08
N ASN A 92 18.11 -10.30 -18.28
CA ASN A 92 19.55 -10.60 -18.38
C ASN A 92 20.20 -9.96 -19.64
N SER A 93 19.70 -8.83 -20.13
CA SER A 93 20.38 -8.08 -21.19
C SER A 93 21.41 -7.14 -20.58
N ALA A 94 22.65 -7.64 -20.52
CA ALA A 94 23.86 -6.95 -20.15
C ALA A 94 23.96 -5.53 -20.77
N SER A 95 23.69 -4.51 -19.96
CA SER A 95 24.25 -3.17 -20.13
C SER A 95 24.08 -2.38 -18.82
N HIS A 96 25.05 -2.57 -17.92
CA HIS A 96 25.51 -1.63 -16.90
C HIS A 96 24.45 -0.93 -16.01
N SER A 97 23.86 -1.67 -15.08
CA SER A 97 23.86 -1.33 -13.64
C SER A 97 23.30 -2.52 -12.87
N ALA A 98 24.11 -3.15 -12.01
CA ALA A 98 23.61 -4.10 -11.04
C ALA A 98 22.55 -3.42 -10.14
N ASP A 99 21.53 -4.19 -9.74
CA ASP A 99 20.56 -3.93 -8.65
C ASP A 99 19.21 -3.24 -8.88
N CYS A 100 18.81 -2.88 -10.11
CA CYS A 100 17.47 -2.33 -10.31
C CYS A 100 16.39 -3.42 -10.42
N ARG A 101 15.96 -3.98 -9.28
CA ARG A 101 14.73 -4.79 -9.18
C ARG A 101 13.54 -3.96 -9.66
N CYS A 102 12.92 -4.40 -10.75
CA CYS A 102 11.80 -3.72 -11.38
C CYS A 102 10.58 -4.64 -11.46
N VAL A 103 9.41 -4.02 -11.48
CA VAL A 103 8.12 -4.63 -11.77
C VAL A 103 7.66 -4.15 -13.14
N GLU A 104 7.15 -5.06 -13.96
CA GLU A 104 6.58 -4.72 -15.26
C GLU A 104 5.06 -4.68 -15.20
N LEU A 105 4.49 -3.60 -15.74
CA LEU A 105 3.05 -3.41 -15.90
C LEU A 105 2.75 -2.63 -17.18
N PRO A 106 1.54 -2.75 -17.76
CA PRO A 106 1.10 -1.87 -18.83
C PRO A 106 1.20 -0.40 -18.39
N PHE A 107 1.64 0.49 -19.28
CA PHE A 107 1.81 1.91 -18.94
C PHE A 107 0.50 2.58 -18.47
N THR A 108 -0.66 2.02 -18.87
CA THR A 108 -1.99 2.47 -18.48
C THR A 108 -2.31 2.25 -17.01
N GLU A 109 -1.63 1.31 -16.35
CA GLU A 109 -1.84 0.99 -14.95
C GLU A 109 -0.88 1.76 -14.01
N VAL A 110 0.07 2.49 -14.58
CA VAL A 110 1.04 3.29 -13.83
C VAL A 110 0.43 4.64 -13.45
N PRO A 111 0.57 5.09 -12.20
CA PRO A 111 0.14 6.41 -11.77
C PRO A 111 0.72 7.51 -12.66
N PRO A 112 -0.10 8.49 -13.10
CA PRO A 112 0.36 9.56 -13.98
C PRO A 112 1.48 10.40 -13.36
N GLN A 113 1.55 10.48 -12.04
CA GLN A 113 2.62 11.19 -11.32
C GLN A 113 3.99 10.54 -11.55
N LEU A 114 4.07 9.20 -11.55
CA LEU A 114 5.32 8.48 -11.82
C LEU A 114 5.78 8.67 -13.27
N LEU A 115 4.83 8.72 -14.21
CA LEU A 115 5.09 9.01 -15.61
C LEU A 115 5.58 10.46 -15.80
N ALA A 116 4.88 11.43 -15.20
CA ALA A 116 5.21 12.85 -15.29
C ALA A 116 6.59 13.17 -14.70
N GLN A 117 6.95 12.51 -13.59
CA GLN A 117 8.24 12.67 -12.93
C GLN A 117 9.37 11.86 -13.58
N ARG A 118 9.09 11.09 -14.64
CA ARG A 118 10.07 10.23 -15.34
C ARG A 118 10.75 9.22 -14.42
N ARG A 119 10.04 8.72 -13.41
CA ARG A 119 10.55 7.74 -12.42
C ARG A 119 10.45 6.30 -12.89
N VAL A 120 9.90 6.07 -14.09
CA VAL A 120 9.66 4.75 -14.67
C VAL A 120 10.17 4.71 -16.10
N VAL A 121 10.62 3.55 -16.56
CA VAL A 121 11.12 3.36 -17.93
C VAL A 121 10.03 2.72 -18.78
N LEU A 122 9.61 3.40 -19.85
CA LEU A 122 8.63 2.86 -20.80
C LEU A 122 9.34 2.21 -21.98
N ARG A 123 8.97 0.97 -22.31
CA ARG A 123 9.40 0.27 -23.53
C ARG A 123 8.24 -0.53 -24.11
N ARG A 124 7.90 -0.28 -25.38
CA ARG A 124 6.88 -1.03 -26.14
C ARG A 124 5.52 -1.15 -25.42
N GLY A 125 5.06 -0.07 -24.76
CA GLY A 125 3.79 -0.06 -24.02
C GLY A 125 3.85 -0.71 -22.63
N VAL A 126 5.01 -1.20 -22.21
CA VAL A 126 5.26 -1.72 -20.85
C VAL A 126 6.08 -0.70 -20.07
N ALA A 127 5.69 -0.48 -18.82
CA ALA A 127 6.42 0.33 -17.86
C ALA A 127 7.20 -0.56 -16.90
N ARG A 128 8.48 -0.25 -16.73
CA ARG A 128 9.36 -0.81 -15.70
C ARG A 128 9.38 0.14 -14.52
N VAL A 129 8.80 -0.31 -13.42
CA VAL A 129 8.67 0.44 -12.18
C VAL A 129 9.68 -0.12 -11.17
N PRO A 130 10.64 0.68 -10.68
CA PRO A 130 11.55 0.23 -9.63
C PRO A 130 10.79 -0.21 -8.37
N VAL A 131 11.28 -1.22 -7.63
CA VAL A 131 10.62 -1.70 -6.40
C VAL A 131 10.41 -0.56 -5.37
N GLY A 132 11.31 0.42 -5.32
CA GLY A 132 11.15 1.61 -4.47
C GLY A 132 9.93 2.48 -4.81
N GLU A 133 9.45 2.44 -6.05
CA GLU A 133 8.26 3.17 -6.52
C GLU A 133 6.96 2.37 -6.38
N VAL A 134 7.05 1.07 -6.09
CA VAL A 134 5.88 0.19 -5.97
C VAL A 134 4.96 0.64 -4.84
N GLY A 135 5.49 1.24 -3.77
CA GLY A 135 4.66 1.80 -2.70
C GLY A 135 3.72 2.90 -3.21
N ALA A 136 4.16 3.73 -4.16
CA ALA A 136 3.32 4.75 -4.79
C ALA A 136 2.31 4.13 -5.76
N LEU A 137 2.70 3.09 -6.48
CA LEU A 137 1.81 2.31 -7.35
C LEU A 137 0.67 1.66 -6.55
N VAL A 138 1.00 0.94 -5.49
CA VAL A 138 0.03 0.23 -4.65
C VAL A 138 -0.90 1.22 -3.94
N ALA A 139 -0.37 2.35 -3.45
CA ALA A 139 -1.19 3.39 -2.87
C ALA A 139 -2.21 3.97 -3.86
N TYR A 140 -1.81 4.19 -5.12
CA TYR A 140 -2.70 4.70 -6.16
C TYR A 140 -3.82 3.71 -6.51
N TRP A 141 -3.57 2.40 -6.48
CA TRP A 141 -4.60 1.39 -6.71
C TRP A 141 -5.54 1.17 -5.52
N PHE A 142 -5.12 1.63 -4.34
CA PHE A 142 -5.92 1.50 -3.12
C PHE A 142 -6.98 2.61 -2.99
N GLU A 143 -6.74 3.76 -3.64
CA GLU A 143 -7.67 4.90 -3.73
C GLU A 143 -8.85 4.62 -4.67
#